data_AF-A0A1G9LP62-F1
#
_entry.id   AF-A0A1G9LP62-F1
#
_cell.length_a   1.000
_cell.length_b   1.000
_cell.length_c   1.000
_cell.angle_alpha   90.00
_cell.angle_beta   90.00
_cell.angle_gamma   90.00
#
_symmetry.space_group_name_H-M   'P 1'
#
loop_
_entity.id
_entity.type
_entity.pdbx_description
1 polymer ?
#
loop_
_entity_poly.entity_id
_entity_poly.type
_entity_poly.pdbx_seq_one_letter_code
_entity_poly.pdbx_strand_id
1 'polypeptide(L)'
;MQKKSKDNFLTNALVFILIIGLSLLLYPTVSDYWNSFHQSEAVAGYVQNVQDMGQQKKDDMLAAAKAYNQSLAKGVMPDLNLSKAEKSVYDKTLDVTGTGIMAYVDIPKVNTTLPIYHGTEDSILQVAVGHIPGTSLPVGGKGTHAVISGHRGLPSAKLFTDIDRLREGDTFMIQVLDETLTYEVDQILTVLPDDVSALAIDPNKDYVTLVTCTPYGVNSHRLLVRGHRIPNKVKDARVVAEASRVDAMIVAPIIAVFLFIILLLVSAVYRRLRK
;
A
#
# COMPACT_ATOMS: atom_id res chain seq x y z
N MET A 1 25.17 48.73 21.59
CA MET A 1 23.85 48.23 21.10
C MET A 1 23.94 47.26 19.93
N GLN A 2 24.86 47.43 18.96
CA GLN A 2 24.96 46.52 17.79
C GLN A 2 25.29 45.05 18.11
N LYS A 3 26.13 44.76 19.12
CA LYS A 3 26.52 43.37 19.49
C LYS A 3 25.34 42.55 20.02
N LYS A 4 24.55 43.12 20.95
CA LYS A 4 23.35 42.49 21.54
C LYS A 4 22.25 42.22 20.49
N SER A 5 22.15 43.06 19.46
CA SER A 5 21.22 42.87 18.33
C SER A 5 21.65 41.72 17.41
N LYS A 6 22.95 41.62 17.07
CA LYS A 6 23.49 40.51 16.27
C LYS A 6 23.39 39.15 16.97
N ASP A 7 23.63 39.09 18.29
CA ASP A 7 23.54 37.85 19.07
C ASP A 7 22.10 37.31 19.17
N ASN A 8 21.11 38.21 19.25
CA ASN A 8 19.69 37.85 19.22
C ASN A 8 19.24 37.38 17.82
N PHE A 9 19.74 37.99 16.75
CA PHE A 9 19.47 37.56 15.38
C PHE A 9 20.01 36.15 15.11
N LEU A 10 21.28 35.90 15.45
CA LEU A 10 21.91 34.60 15.23
C LEU A 10 21.19 33.49 16.02
N THR A 11 20.82 33.74 17.27
CA THR A 11 20.11 32.74 18.06
C THR A 11 18.72 32.43 17.49
N ASN A 12 17.96 33.46 17.08
CA ASN A 12 16.64 33.26 16.50
C ASN A 12 16.72 32.50 15.16
N ALA A 13 17.73 32.79 14.34
CA ALA A 13 18.01 32.05 13.12
C ALA A 13 18.34 30.57 13.40
N LEU A 14 19.15 30.29 14.43
CA LEU A 14 19.46 28.91 14.85
C LEU A 14 18.21 28.17 15.36
N VAL A 15 17.35 28.83 16.13
CA VAL A 15 16.07 28.25 16.58
C VAL A 15 15.17 27.94 15.39
N PHE A 16 15.09 28.83 14.40
CA PHE A 16 14.29 28.59 13.20
C PHE A 16 14.81 27.40 12.37
N ILE A 17 16.13 27.32 12.17
CA ILE A 17 16.78 26.19 11.49
C ILE A 17 16.53 24.88 12.25
N LEU A 18 16.60 24.91 13.59
CA LEU A 18 16.29 23.74 14.43
C LEU A 18 14.85 23.28 14.25
N ILE A 19 13.88 24.20 14.22
CA ILE A 19 12.47 23.87 13.99
C ILE A 19 12.29 23.23 12.62
N ILE A 20 12.92 23.78 11.56
CA ILE A 20 12.88 23.17 10.22
C ILE A 20 13.46 21.75 10.26
N GLY A 21 14.62 21.57 10.89
CA GLY A 21 15.27 20.25 11.00
C GLY A 21 14.38 19.23 11.72
N LEU A 22 13.76 19.61 12.84
CA LEU A 22 12.84 18.74 13.56
C LEU A 22 11.56 18.44 12.76
N SER A 23 11.01 19.42 12.04
CA SER A 23 9.87 19.21 11.14
C SER A 23 10.19 18.19 10.04
N LEU A 24 11.39 18.28 9.44
CA LEU A 24 11.84 17.32 8.43
C LEU A 24 12.00 15.91 9.00
N LEU A 25 12.47 15.77 10.24
CA LEU A 25 12.57 14.48 10.92
C LEU A 25 11.19 13.88 11.24
N LEU A 26 10.20 14.70 11.51
CA LEU A 26 8.84 14.26 11.81
C LEU A 26 7.99 13.98 10.58
N TYR A 27 8.35 14.59 9.44
CA TYR A 27 7.58 14.48 8.20
C TYR A 27 7.24 13.03 7.84
N PRO A 28 8.18 12.06 7.85
CA PRO A 28 7.84 10.69 7.49
C PRO A 28 6.81 10.04 8.43
N THR A 29 6.93 10.27 9.74
CA THR A 29 6.01 9.70 10.73
C THR A 29 4.61 10.30 10.60
N VAL A 30 4.52 11.62 10.43
CA VAL A 30 3.22 12.31 10.31
C VAL A 30 2.56 12.02 8.96
N SER A 31 3.35 12.00 7.88
CA SER A 31 2.83 11.69 6.54
C SER A 31 2.37 10.23 6.43
N ASP A 32 3.13 9.29 6.98
CA ASP A 32 2.73 7.86 7.00
C ASP A 32 1.43 7.68 7.78
N TYR A 33 1.31 8.32 8.94
CA TYR A 33 0.06 8.33 9.70
C TYR A 33 -1.11 8.88 8.89
N TRP A 34 -0.92 10.04 8.26
CA TRP A 34 -1.95 10.66 7.41
C TRP A 34 -2.38 9.73 6.26
N ASN A 35 -1.43 9.10 5.58
CA ASN A 35 -1.71 8.18 4.48
C ASN A 35 -2.38 6.89 4.98
N SER A 36 -1.95 6.32 6.10
CA SER A 36 -2.57 5.13 6.71
C SER A 36 -4.04 5.37 7.07
N PHE A 37 -4.38 6.60 7.48
CA PHE A 37 -5.76 7.00 7.75
C PHE A 37 -6.59 7.01 6.46
N HIS A 38 -6.10 7.62 5.38
CA HIS A 38 -6.80 7.65 4.09
C HIS A 38 -6.92 6.25 3.47
N GLN A 39 -5.89 5.40 3.62
CA GLN A 39 -5.94 4.00 3.20
C GLN A 39 -7.02 3.24 3.97
N SER A 40 -7.12 3.46 5.29
CA SER A 40 -8.15 2.85 6.13
C SER A 40 -9.55 3.32 5.75
N GLU A 41 -9.71 4.61 5.45
CA GLU A 41 -10.96 5.18 4.95
C GLU A 41 -11.36 4.59 3.59
N ALA A 42 -10.41 4.44 2.67
CA ALA A 42 -10.65 3.82 1.36
C ALA A 42 -11.09 2.36 1.50
N VAL A 43 -10.48 1.58 2.40
CA VAL A 43 -10.90 0.19 2.66
C VAL A 43 -12.27 0.15 3.35
N ALA A 44 -12.54 1.05 4.30
CA ALA A 44 -13.86 1.12 4.94
C ALA A 44 -14.95 1.51 3.93
N GLY A 45 -14.68 2.47 3.05
CA GLY A 45 -15.55 2.86 1.95
C GLY A 45 -15.79 1.71 0.97
N TYR A 46 -14.76 0.94 0.63
CA TYR A 46 -14.89 -0.28 -0.16
C TYR A 46 -15.83 -1.29 0.50
N VAL A 47 -15.59 -1.61 1.78
CA VAL A 47 -16.40 -2.57 2.54
C VAL A 47 -17.87 -2.12 2.58
N GLN A 48 -18.13 -0.83 2.81
CA GLN A 48 -19.48 -0.29 2.79
C GLN A 48 -20.14 -0.41 1.41
N ASN A 49 -19.43 -0.05 0.33
CA ASN A 49 -19.94 -0.19 -1.04
C ASN A 49 -20.30 -1.64 -1.38
N VAL A 50 -19.48 -2.60 -0.94
CA VAL A 50 -19.77 -4.04 -1.11
C VAL A 50 -20.99 -4.45 -0.28
N GLN A 51 -21.11 -4.02 0.97
CA GLN A 51 -22.26 -4.36 1.83
C GLN A 51 -23.58 -3.83 1.25
N ASP A 52 -23.58 -2.63 0.70
CA ASP A 52 -24.76 -1.99 0.10
C ASP A 52 -25.06 -2.54 -1.32
N MET A 53 -24.15 -3.31 -1.90
CA MET A 53 -24.32 -3.90 -3.23
C MET A 53 -25.23 -5.13 -3.17
N GLY A 54 -26.21 -5.21 -4.08
CA GLY A 54 -27.05 -6.40 -4.22
C GLY A 54 -26.27 -7.63 -4.70
N GLN A 55 -26.62 -8.82 -4.20
CA GLN A 55 -25.92 -10.08 -4.50
C GLN A 55 -25.75 -10.34 -5.99
N GLN A 56 -26.80 -10.13 -6.79
CA GLN A 56 -26.73 -10.31 -8.25
C GLN A 56 -25.61 -9.49 -8.89
N LYS A 57 -25.44 -8.22 -8.47
CA LYS A 57 -24.40 -7.36 -9.02
C LYS A 57 -22.99 -7.85 -8.63
N LYS A 58 -22.83 -8.37 -7.40
CA LYS A 58 -21.56 -8.98 -6.97
C LYS A 58 -21.23 -10.21 -7.82
N ASP A 59 -22.22 -11.07 -8.03
CA ASP A 59 -22.07 -12.30 -8.82
C ASP A 59 -21.72 -11.96 -10.28
N ASP A 60 -22.37 -10.95 -10.86
CA ASP A 60 -22.08 -10.47 -12.23
C ASP A 60 -20.65 -9.90 -12.33
N MET A 61 -20.21 -9.10 -11.36
CA MET A 61 -18.84 -8.56 -11.33
C MET A 61 -17.80 -9.67 -11.21
N LEU A 62 -18.06 -10.65 -10.35
CA LEU A 62 -17.17 -11.78 -10.15
C LEU A 62 -17.11 -12.69 -11.40
N ALA A 63 -18.25 -12.91 -12.06
CA ALA A 63 -18.31 -13.66 -13.32
C ALA A 63 -17.55 -12.93 -14.43
N ALA A 64 -17.70 -11.62 -14.55
CA ALA A 64 -16.95 -10.80 -15.51
C ALA A 64 -15.44 -10.85 -15.24
N ALA A 65 -15.01 -10.75 -13.98
CA ALA A 65 -13.61 -10.87 -13.61
C ALA A 65 -13.02 -12.25 -13.91
N LYS A 66 -13.78 -13.33 -13.64
CA LYS A 66 -13.39 -14.70 -14.00
C LYS A 66 -13.31 -14.89 -15.52
N ALA A 67 -14.25 -14.32 -16.28
CA ALA A 67 -14.21 -14.35 -17.75
C ALA A 67 -12.98 -13.60 -18.31
N TYR A 68 -12.65 -12.44 -17.73
CA TYR A 68 -11.41 -11.72 -18.06
C TYR A 68 -10.18 -12.59 -17.81
N ASN A 69 -10.07 -13.21 -16.63
CA ASN A 69 -8.94 -14.09 -16.29
C ASN A 69 -8.82 -15.31 -17.23
N GLN A 70 -9.95 -15.85 -17.71
CA GLN A 70 -9.95 -16.96 -18.66
C GLN A 70 -9.43 -16.56 -20.05
N SER A 71 -9.50 -15.27 -20.41
CA SER A 71 -9.00 -14.77 -21.69
C SER A 71 -7.47 -14.60 -21.72
N LEU A 72 -6.81 -14.55 -20.57
CA LEU A 72 -5.37 -14.39 -20.45
C LEU A 72 -4.62 -15.66 -20.87
N ALA A 73 -3.50 -15.48 -21.58
CA ALA A 73 -2.65 -16.57 -22.02
C ALA A 73 -1.93 -17.25 -20.84
N LYS A 74 -1.90 -18.59 -20.85
CA LYS A 74 -1.31 -19.41 -19.78
C LYS A 74 -0.02 -20.07 -20.27
N GLY A 75 0.95 -20.23 -19.38
CA GLY A 75 2.23 -20.87 -19.67
C GLY A 75 3.18 -20.06 -20.57
N VAL A 76 2.89 -18.78 -20.79
CA VAL A 76 3.72 -17.86 -21.57
C VAL A 76 4.10 -16.65 -20.71
N MET A 77 5.13 -15.90 -21.14
CA MET A 77 5.46 -14.64 -20.48
C MET A 77 4.28 -13.66 -20.59
N PRO A 78 3.89 -12.99 -19.50
CA PRO A 78 2.76 -12.09 -19.51
C PRO A 78 3.07 -10.84 -20.34
N ASP A 79 2.13 -10.44 -21.18
CA ASP A 79 2.18 -9.13 -21.82
C ASP A 79 1.54 -8.09 -20.89
N LEU A 80 2.39 -7.21 -20.35
CA LEU A 80 1.97 -6.15 -19.44
C LEU A 80 1.55 -4.87 -20.19
N ASN A 81 1.69 -4.84 -21.53
CA ASN A 81 1.39 -3.69 -22.37
C ASN A 81 0.05 -3.86 -23.09
N LEU A 82 -1.04 -3.61 -22.38
CA LEU A 82 -2.39 -3.73 -22.94
C LEU A 82 -2.60 -2.74 -24.08
N SER A 83 -3.26 -3.20 -25.15
CA SER A 83 -3.84 -2.32 -26.14
C SER A 83 -4.91 -1.42 -25.50
N LYS A 84 -5.26 -0.31 -26.16
CA LYS A 84 -6.30 0.61 -25.67
C LYS A 84 -7.65 -0.08 -25.43
N ALA A 85 -7.99 -1.07 -26.26
CA ALA A 85 -9.23 -1.83 -26.12
C ALA A 85 -9.19 -2.74 -24.89
N GLU A 86 -8.10 -3.48 -24.70
CA GLU A 86 -7.90 -4.36 -23.53
C GLU A 86 -7.85 -3.54 -22.24
N LYS A 87 -7.16 -2.41 -22.24
CA LYS A 87 -7.11 -1.48 -21.10
C LYS A 87 -8.50 -0.97 -20.72
N SER A 88 -9.35 -0.67 -21.71
CA SER A 88 -10.73 -0.24 -21.44
C SER A 88 -11.60 -1.34 -20.81
N VAL A 89 -11.40 -2.60 -21.19
CA VAL A 89 -12.07 -3.75 -20.55
C VAL A 89 -11.56 -3.91 -19.13
N TYR A 90 -10.23 -3.90 -18.96
CA TYR A 90 -9.57 -3.99 -17.67
C TYR A 90 -10.07 -2.92 -16.68
N ASP A 91 -10.06 -1.64 -17.06
CA ASP A 91 -10.44 -0.52 -16.18
C ASP A 91 -11.91 -0.54 -15.74
N LYS A 92 -12.77 -1.27 -16.43
CA LYS A 92 -14.20 -1.41 -16.10
C LYS A 92 -14.50 -2.68 -15.32
N THR A 93 -13.60 -3.66 -15.35
CA THR A 93 -13.85 -4.98 -14.76
C THR A 93 -13.39 -4.95 -13.32
N LEU A 94 -14.31 -5.24 -12.38
CA LEU A 94 -14.04 -5.22 -10.94
C LEU A 94 -13.75 -3.81 -10.36
N ASP A 95 -14.26 -2.73 -10.97
CA ASP A 95 -14.26 -1.40 -10.33
C ASP A 95 -15.43 -1.30 -9.34
N VAL A 96 -15.17 -1.63 -8.08
CA VAL A 96 -16.20 -1.77 -7.04
C VAL A 96 -16.73 -0.41 -6.58
N THR A 97 -15.86 0.58 -6.48
CA THR A 97 -16.18 1.91 -5.94
C THR A 97 -16.44 2.96 -7.02
N GLY A 98 -16.17 2.67 -8.29
CA GLY A 98 -16.17 3.68 -9.36
C GLY A 98 -14.94 4.60 -9.33
N THR A 99 -13.99 4.31 -8.44
CA THR A 99 -12.74 5.07 -8.26
C THR A 99 -11.51 4.22 -8.57
N GLY A 100 -11.70 3.01 -9.10
CA GLY A 100 -10.65 2.08 -9.44
C GLY A 100 -10.25 1.11 -8.31
N ILE A 101 -10.92 1.07 -7.15
CA ILE A 101 -10.59 0.06 -6.12
C ILE A 101 -11.21 -1.28 -6.51
N MET A 102 -10.37 -2.31 -6.63
CA MET A 102 -10.77 -3.69 -6.91
C MET A 102 -11.11 -4.49 -5.66
N ALA A 103 -10.24 -4.36 -4.67
CA ALA A 103 -10.10 -5.25 -3.53
C ALA A 103 -9.23 -4.56 -2.48
N TYR A 104 -8.93 -5.25 -1.38
CA TYR A 104 -7.82 -4.86 -0.50
C TYR A 104 -7.00 -6.08 -0.10
N VAL A 105 -5.71 -5.85 0.17
CA VAL A 105 -4.79 -6.87 0.68
C VAL A 105 -4.63 -6.69 2.19
N ASP A 106 -4.63 -7.81 2.93
CA ASP A 106 -4.27 -7.84 4.34
C ASP A 106 -3.07 -8.78 4.56
N ILE A 107 -2.03 -8.28 5.23
CA ILE A 107 -0.77 -8.97 5.49
C ILE A 107 -0.49 -8.91 7.01
N PRO A 108 -1.04 -9.86 7.80
CA PRO A 108 -1.02 -9.77 9.26
C PRO A 108 0.37 -9.65 9.89
N LYS A 109 1.36 -10.37 9.33
CA LYS A 109 2.72 -10.42 9.87
C LYS A 109 3.43 -9.07 9.90
N VAL A 110 3.11 -8.20 8.96
CA VAL A 110 3.69 -6.85 8.83
C VAL A 110 2.69 -5.75 9.16
N ASN A 111 1.50 -6.13 9.66
CA ASN A 111 0.42 -5.20 10.03
C ASN A 111 0.06 -4.24 8.89
N THR A 112 -0.10 -4.77 7.68
CA THR A 112 -0.37 -3.97 6.49
C THR A 112 -1.71 -4.35 5.91
N THR A 113 -2.63 -3.40 5.84
CA THR A 113 -3.89 -3.53 5.11
C THR A 113 -3.98 -2.37 4.11
N LEU A 114 -4.07 -2.66 2.82
CA LEU A 114 -4.01 -1.63 1.77
C LEU A 114 -5.07 -1.87 0.69
N PRO A 115 -5.75 -0.81 0.21
CA PRO A 115 -6.63 -0.90 -0.95
C PRO A 115 -5.81 -1.22 -2.21
N ILE A 116 -6.35 -2.09 -3.06
CA ILE A 116 -5.79 -2.47 -4.35
C ILE A 116 -6.54 -1.71 -5.43
N TYR A 117 -5.85 -0.83 -6.13
CA TYR A 117 -6.38 -0.07 -7.25
C TYR A 117 -6.07 -0.73 -8.61
N HIS A 118 -6.84 -0.37 -9.63
CA HIS A 118 -6.49 -0.64 -11.02
C HIS A 118 -5.23 0.11 -11.42
N GLY A 119 -4.26 -0.61 -11.96
CA GLY A 119 -3.10 0.00 -12.60
C GLY A 119 -1.98 0.27 -11.60
N THR A 120 -0.89 0.82 -12.12
CA THR A 120 0.35 1.07 -11.38
C THR A 120 0.91 2.45 -11.67
N GLU A 121 0.03 3.40 -11.95
CA GLU A 121 0.36 4.80 -12.15
C GLU A 121 0.91 5.41 -10.84
N ASP A 122 1.84 6.36 -10.96
CA ASP A 122 2.49 6.98 -9.80
C ASP A 122 1.48 7.58 -8.81
N SER A 123 0.42 8.22 -9.29
CA SER A 123 -0.65 8.77 -8.44
C SER A 123 -1.31 7.74 -7.51
N ILE A 124 -1.35 6.47 -7.92
CA ILE A 124 -1.84 5.36 -7.10
C ILE A 124 -0.73 4.88 -6.16
N LEU A 125 0.45 4.57 -6.71
CA LEU A 125 1.54 3.96 -5.95
C LEU A 125 2.15 4.87 -4.87
N GLN A 126 1.91 6.18 -4.92
CA GLN A 126 2.28 7.11 -3.84
C GLN A 126 1.43 6.94 -2.56
N VAL A 127 0.22 6.37 -2.68
CA VAL A 127 -0.75 6.32 -1.56
C VAL A 127 -1.38 4.95 -1.34
N ALA A 128 -1.28 4.01 -2.27
CA ALA A 128 -1.90 2.68 -2.21
C ALA A 128 -1.09 1.65 -3.00
N VAL A 129 -1.63 0.42 -3.11
CA VAL A 129 -1.07 -0.62 -3.98
C VAL A 129 -1.89 -0.74 -5.25
N GLY A 130 -1.23 -1.12 -6.33
CA GLY A 130 -1.80 -1.20 -7.66
C GLY A 130 -1.75 -2.60 -8.22
N HIS A 131 -2.81 -3.05 -8.87
CA HIS A 131 -2.81 -4.29 -9.65
C HIS A 131 -2.10 -4.06 -11.00
N ILE A 132 -1.19 -4.95 -11.36
CA ILE A 132 -0.46 -4.88 -12.64
C ILE A 132 -1.38 -5.32 -13.79
N PRO A 133 -1.71 -4.43 -14.76
CA PRO A 133 -2.51 -4.79 -15.93
C PRO A 133 -1.86 -5.92 -16.74
N GLY A 134 -2.67 -6.82 -17.29
CA GLY A 134 -2.18 -8.00 -18.04
C GLY A 134 -1.92 -9.22 -17.18
N THR A 135 -1.99 -9.07 -15.86
CA THR A 135 -2.05 -10.19 -14.92
C THR A 135 -3.49 -10.50 -14.53
N SER A 136 -3.74 -11.65 -13.89
CA SER A 136 -5.10 -12.05 -13.52
C SER A 136 -5.68 -11.09 -12.48
N LEU A 137 -6.92 -10.65 -12.65
CA LEU A 137 -7.65 -9.93 -11.60
C LEU A 137 -7.69 -10.77 -10.31
N PRO A 138 -7.65 -10.14 -9.12
CA PRO A 138 -7.42 -10.82 -7.84
C PRO A 138 -8.70 -11.49 -7.30
N VAL A 139 -9.37 -12.28 -8.13
CA VAL A 139 -10.56 -13.10 -7.79
C VAL A 139 -10.23 -14.59 -7.64
N GLY A 140 -8.95 -14.95 -7.80
CA GLY A 140 -8.43 -16.32 -7.74
C GLY A 140 -8.99 -17.25 -8.81
N GLY A 141 -8.78 -18.55 -8.58
CA GLY A 141 -9.22 -19.62 -9.47
C GLY A 141 -8.05 -20.41 -10.07
N LYS A 142 -8.31 -21.66 -10.46
CA LYS A 142 -7.28 -22.48 -11.11
C LYS A 142 -6.85 -21.85 -12.44
N GLY A 143 -5.55 -21.69 -12.64
CA GLY A 143 -5.00 -21.06 -13.83
C GLY A 143 -5.02 -19.55 -13.76
N THR A 144 -4.81 -18.95 -12.58
CA THR A 144 -4.70 -17.50 -12.39
C THR A 144 -3.42 -17.12 -11.66
N HIS A 145 -2.88 -15.96 -12.01
CA HIS A 145 -1.76 -15.33 -11.31
C HIS A 145 -1.99 -13.82 -11.26
N ALA A 146 -2.42 -13.30 -10.11
CA ALA A 146 -2.58 -11.86 -9.91
C ALA A 146 -1.28 -11.25 -9.39
N VAL A 147 -0.96 -10.03 -9.82
CA VAL A 147 0.25 -9.35 -9.37
C VAL A 147 -0.09 -7.96 -8.82
N ILE A 148 0.26 -7.74 -7.56
CA ILE A 148 0.01 -6.51 -6.83
C ILE A 148 1.33 -5.80 -6.58
N SER A 149 1.45 -4.56 -7.05
CA SER A 149 2.64 -3.73 -6.94
C SER A 149 2.46 -2.66 -5.88
N GLY A 150 3.50 -2.42 -5.08
CA GLY A 150 3.56 -1.33 -4.11
C GLY A 150 4.96 -0.77 -3.99
N HIS A 151 5.07 0.54 -3.75
CA HIS A 151 6.37 1.14 -3.48
C HIS A 151 6.97 0.64 -2.16
N ARG A 152 8.30 0.78 -2.06
CA ARG A 152 9.10 0.50 -0.87
C ARG A 152 9.98 1.71 -0.57
N GLY A 153 9.92 2.17 0.67
CA GLY A 153 10.73 3.27 1.18
C GLY A 153 10.29 4.66 0.72
N LEU A 154 8.99 4.90 0.48
CA LEU A 154 8.52 6.27 0.32
C LEU A 154 8.69 7.02 1.65
N PRO A 155 9.13 8.29 1.62
CA PRO A 155 9.14 9.12 2.81
C PRO A 155 7.73 9.31 3.40
N SER A 156 6.70 9.26 2.56
CA SER A 156 5.33 9.61 2.91
C SER A 156 4.46 8.43 3.36
N ALA A 157 4.77 7.18 3.00
CA ALA A 157 3.94 6.02 3.28
C ALA A 157 4.74 4.70 3.28
N LYS A 158 4.46 3.80 4.22
CA LYS A 158 5.14 2.50 4.29
C LYS A 158 4.80 1.57 3.13
N LEU A 159 3.52 1.44 2.76
CA LEU A 159 3.08 0.54 1.68
C LEU A 159 3.71 -0.87 1.80
N PHE A 160 4.43 -1.35 0.78
CA PHE A 160 5.11 -2.64 0.77
C PHE A 160 6.56 -2.59 1.30
N THR A 161 6.89 -1.58 2.10
CA THR A 161 8.26 -1.44 2.65
C THR A 161 8.75 -2.69 3.38
N ASP A 162 7.84 -3.35 4.10
CA ASP A 162 8.12 -4.44 5.03
C ASP A 162 7.86 -5.84 4.46
N ILE A 163 7.44 -5.99 3.19
CA ILE A 163 7.13 -7.33 2.65
C ILE A 163 8.37 -8.24 2.52
N ASP A 164 9.58 -7.68 2.65
CA ASP A 164 10.83 -8.45 2.78
C ASP A 164 10.95 -9.20 4.11
N ARG A 165 10.10 -8.90 5.08
CA ARG A 165 10.01 -9.63 6.35
C ARG A 165 9.15 -10.91 6.24
N LEU A 166 8.45 -11.09 5.11
CA LEU A 166 7.73 -12.32 4.80
C LEU A 166 8.72 -13.45 4.50
N ARG A 167 8.28 -14.67 4.76
CA ARG A 167 8.98 -15.94 4.62
C ARG A 167 7.99 -16.98 4.11
N GLU A 168 8.52 -18.04 3.51
CA GLU A 168 7.71 -19.21 3.15
C GLU A 168 6.88 -19.70 4.36
N GLY A 169 5.61 -20.01 4.11
CA GLY A 169 4.63 -20.38 5.15
C GLY A 169 3.89 -19.22 5.81
N ASP A 170 4.30 -17.96 5.60
CA ASP A 170 3.48 -16.82 6.02
C ASP A 170 2.26 -16.65 5.13
N THR A 171 1.21 -16.02 5.64
CA THR A 171 -0.05 -15.83 4.90
C THR A 171 -0.37 -14.36 4.65
N PHE A 172 -1.05 -14.10 3.54
CA PHE A 172 -1.74 -12.86 3.26
C PHE A 172 -3.10 -13.16 2.62
N MET A 173 -4.01 -12.20 2.68
CA MET A 173 -5.37 -12.34 2.16
C MET A 173 -5.67 -11.25 1.14
N ILE A 174 -6.37 -11.63 0.07
CA ILE A 174 -7.06 -10.69 -0.80
C ILE A 174 -8.54 -10.73 -0.41
N GLN A 175 -9.10 -9.57 -0.12
CA GLN A 175 -10.51 -9.39 0.18
C GLN A 175 -11.17 -8.72 -1.02
N VAL A 176 -12.02 -9.47 -1.71
CA VAL A 176 -12.66 -9.06 -2.97
C VAL A 176 -14.14 -9.38 -2.93
N LEU A 177 -14.97 -8.33 -3.01
CA LEU A 177 -16.42 -8.43 -2.78
C LEU A 177 -16.68 -9.13 -1.43
N ASP A 178 -17.48 -10.20 -1.43
CA ASP A 178 -17.77 -11.01 -0.24
C ASP A 178 -16.78 -12.18 -0.05
N GLU A 179 -15.76 -12.30 -0.91
CA GLU A 179 -14.79 -13.40 -0.85
C GLU A 179 -13.50 -12.98 -0.15
N THR A 180 -13.09 -13.78 0.84
CA THR A 180 -11.71 -13.80 1.34
C THR A 180 -10.93 -14.85 0.56
N LEU A 181 -9.76 -14.51 0.04
CA LEU A 181 -8.86 -15.44 -0.65
C LEU A 181 -7.53 -15.47 0.11
N THR A 182 -7.25 -16.59 0.80
CA THR A 182 -6.01 -16.74 1.60
C THR A 182 -4.89 -17.37 0.77
N TYR A 183 -3.71 -16.76 0.78
CA TYR A 183 -2.52 -17.26 0.10
C TYR A 183 -1.40 -17.50 1.12
N GLU A 184 -0.68 -18.60 0.94
CA GLU A 184 0.52 -18.95 1.71
C GLU A 184 1.76 -18.77 0.85
N VAL A 185 2.74 -18.02 1.35
CA VAL A 185 3.99 -17.72 0.65
C VAL A 185 4.74 -19.00 0.36
N ASP A 186 5.03 -19.26 -0.91
CA ASP A 186 5.73 -20.45 -1.40
C ASP A 186 7.04 -20.14 -2.12
N GLN A 187 7.27 -18.87 -2.47
CA GLN A 187 8.45 -18.45 -3.21
C GLN A 187 8.75 -16.97 -2.97
N ILE A 188 10.03 -16.66 -2.76
CA ILE A 188 10.55 -15.30 -2.68
C ILE A 188 11.72 -15.15 -3.65
N LEU A 189 11.63 -14.23 -4.61
CA LEU A 189 12.65 -14.00 -5.63
C LEU A 189 13.10 -12.54 -5.65
N THR A 190 14.37 -12.31 -6.01
CA THR A 190 14.86 -10.99 -6.41
C THR A 190 15.24 -11.06 -7.88
N VAL A 191 14.58 -10.26 -8.72
CA VAL A 191 14.72 -10.27 -10.18
C VAL A 191 15.05 -8.89 -10.72
N LEU A 192 15.51 -8.81 -11.97
CA LEU A 192 15.64 -7.54 -12.67
C LEU A 192 14.25 -6.99 -13.05
N PRO A 193 14.07 -5.66 -13.19
CA PRO A 193 12.76 -5.07 -13.48
C PRO A 193 12.10 -5.54 -14.78
N ASP A 194 12.89 -5.96 -15.76
CA ASP A 194 12.45 -6.49 -17.06
C ASP A 194 12.26 -8.01 -17.08
N ASP A 195 12.66 -8.72 -16.02
CA ASP A 195 12.43 -10.15 -15.87
C ASP A 195 11.04 -10.41 -15.26
N VAL A 196 10.06 -10.55 -16.16
CA VAL A 196 8.66 -10.85 -15.82
C VAL A 196 8.32 -12.34 -15.90
N SER A 197 9.32 -13.21 -16.14
CA SER A 197 9.10 -14.64 -16.37
C SER A 197 8.41 -15.33 -15.18
N ALA A 198 8.78 -14.92 -13.96
CA ALA A 198 8.20 -15.43 -12.71
C ALA A 198 6.72 -15.03 -12.51
N LEU A 199 6.20 -14.09 -13.31
CA LEU A 199 4.81 -13.63 -13.25
C LEU A 199 3.89 -14.41 -14.21
N ALA A 200 4.41 -15.40 -14.94
CA ALA A 200 3.62 -16.22 -15.85
C ALA A 200 2.50 -16.99 -15.12
N ILE A 201 1.39 -17.20 -15.83
CA ILE A 201 0.24 -17.95 -15.31
C ILE A 201 0.49 -19.45 -15.47
N ASP A 202 0.58 -20.18 -14.36
CA ASP A 202 0.57 -21.65 -14.37
C ASP A 202 -0.89 -22.15 -14.48
N PRO A 203 -1.24 -22.95 -15.51
CA PRO A 203 -2.62 -23.41 -15.74
C PRO A 203 -3.19 -24.27 -14.62
N ASN A 204 -2.36 -24.77 -13.70
CA ASN A 204 -2.76 -25.64 -12.61
C ASN A 204 -2.77 -24.99 -11.24
N LYS A 205 -2.42 -23.71 -11.14
CA LYS A 205 -2.20 -23.02 -9.87
C LYS A 205 -3.06 -21.76 -9.77
N ASP A 206 -3.24 -21.33 -8.53
CA ASP A 206 -3.87 -20.06 -8.18
C ASP A 206 -2.85 -19.30 -7.34
N TYR A 207 -2.21 -18.30 -7.97
CA TYR A 207 -1.12 -17.54 -7.37
C TYR A 207 -1.48 -16.06 -7.23
N VAL A 208 -0.90 -15.44 -6.21
CA VAL A 208 -0.77 -13.99 -6.11
C VAL A 208 0.69 -13.65 -5.81
N THR A 209 1.26 -12.70 -6.53
CA THR A 209 2.59 -12.15 -6.22
C THR A 209 2.47 -10.71 -5.75
N LEU A 210 3.04 -10.43 -4.57
CA LEU A 210 3.29 -9.08 -4.07
C LEU A 210 4.65 -8.61 -4.58
N VAL A 211 4.70 -7.45 -5.23
CA VAL A 211 5.90 -6.93 -5.89
C VAL A 211 6.29 -5.58 -5.31
N THR A 212 7.57 -5.43 -4.99
CA THR A 212 8.13 -4.13 -4.64
C THR A 212 9.56 -3.95 -5.15
N CYS A 213 10.10 -2.75 -5.04
CA CYS A 213 11.49 -2.46 -5.39
C CYS A 213 12.47 -2.97 -4.33
N THR A 214 13.67 -3.38 -4.73
CA THR A 214 14.72 -3.83 -3.80
C THR A 214 16.11 -3.62 -4.42
N PRO A 215 17.23 -3.56 -3.66
CA PRO A 215 17.34 -3.33 -2.22
C PRO A 215 16.77 -1.96 -1.79
N TYR A 216 16.43 -1.82 -0.50
CA TYR A 216 15.85 -0.60 0.06
C TYR A 216 16.74 0.63 -0.24
N GLY A 217 16.15 1.68 -0.80
CA GLY A 217 16.86 2.92 -1.17
C GLY A 217 17.72 2.84 -2.44
N VAL A 218 17.88 1.65 -3.04
CA VAL A 218 18.60 1.46 -4.31
C VAL A 218 17.64 1.15 -5.45
N ASN A 219 16.63 0.29 -5.20
CA ASN A 219 15.52 0.00 -6.11
C ASN A 219 15.91 -0.54 -7.51
N SER A 220 17.10 -1.14 -7.62
CA SER A 220 17.63 -1.67 -8.89
C SER A 220 16.98 -2.99 -9.34
N HIS A 221 16.35 -3.71 -8.41
CA HIS A 221 15.71 -5.00 -8.62
C HIS A 221 14.25 -4.96 -8.15
N ARG A 222 13.53 -6.07 -8.35
CA ARG A 222 12.20 -6.31 -7.81
C ARG A 222 12.24 -7.49 -6.86
N LEU A 223 11.65 -7.30 -5.68
CA LEU A 223 11.34 -8.37 -4.75
C LEU A 223 9.95 -8.90 -5.11
N LEU A 224 9.88 -10.19 -5.42
CA LEU A 224 8.64 -10.90 -5.69
C LEU A 224 8.36 -11.84 -4.51
N VAL A 225 7.23 -11.66 -3.84
CA VAL A 225 6.73 -12.56 -2.80
C VAL A 225 5.48 -13.24 -3.33
N ARG A 226 5.62 -14.48 -3.77
CA ARG A 226 4.51 -15.26 -4.32
C ARG A 226 3.87 -16.11 -3.23
N GLY A 227 2.54 -16.12 -3.21
CA GLY A 227 1.75 -17.04 -2.43
C GLY A 227 0.84 -17.89 -3.31
N HIS A 228 0.61 -19.13 -2.88
CA HIS A 228 -0.32 -20.06 -3.49
C HIS A 228 -1.61 -20.14 -2.68
N ARG A 229 -2.74 -20.33 -3.37
CA ARG A 229 -4.05 -20.37 -2.73
C ARG A 229 -4.15 -21.54 -1.74
N ILE A 230 -4.63 -21.25 -0.53
CA ILE A 230 -4.99 -22.23 0.49
C ILE A 230 -6.44 -22.03 0.96
N PRO A 231 -7.08 -23.02 1.62
CA PRO A 231 -8.38 -22.83 2.25
C PRO A 231 -8.35 -21.70 3.28
N ASN A 232 -9.42 -20.90 3.34
CA ASN A 232 -9.52 -19.83 4.31
C ASN A 232 -9.59 -20.37 5.74
N LYS A 233 -8.87 -19.72 6.65
CA LYS A 233 -9.07 -19.92 8.09
C LYS A 233 -10.31 -19.12 8.52
N VAL A 234 -11.17 -19.71 9.34
CA VAL A 234 -12.53 -19.22 9.64
C VAL A 234 -12.55 -17.90 10.46
N LYS A 235 -11.41 -17.24 10.78
CA LYS A 235 -11.41 -16.24 11.86
C LYS A 235 -10.51 -15.00 11.79
N ASP A 236 -9.70 -14.77 10.76
CA ASP A 236 -8.68 -13.72 10.85
C ASP A 236 -8.87 -12.55 9.86
N ALA A 237 -10.10 -12.05 9.72
CA ALA A 237 -10.27 -10.70 9.19
C ALA A 237 -9.91 -9.72 10.32
N ARG A 238 -8.65 -9.27 10.39
CA ARG A 238 -8.34 -8.09 11.19
C ARG A 238 -9.22 -6.96 10.67
N VAL A 239 -10.05 -6.41 11.55
CA VAL A 239 -10.83 -5.22 11.23
C VAL A 239 -9.82 -4.09 11.09
N VAL A 240 -9.79 -3.42 9.94
CA VAL A 240 -8.94 -2.25 9.63
C VAL A 240 -8.91 -1.21 10.77
N ALA A 241 -9.97 -1.17 11.57
CA ALA A 241 -10.09 -0.37 12.79
C ALA A 241 -9.03 -0.67 13.87
N GLU A 242 -8.45 -1.87 13.93
CA GLU A 242 -7.43 -2.22 14.92
C GLU A 242 -6.05 -1.70 14.53
N ALA A 243 -5.66 -1.82 13.25
CA ALA A 243 -4.38 -1.30 12.74
C ALA A 243 -4.29 0.23 12.85
N SER A 244 -5.34 0.94 12.42
CA SER A 244 -5.42 2.41 12.50
C SER A 244 -5.37 2.97 13.94
N ARG A 245 -5.88 2.23 14.94
CA ARG A 245 -5.80 2.64 16.35
C ARG A 245 -4.38 2.57 16.89
N VAL A 246 -3.60 1.58 16.48
CA VAL A 246 -2.21 1.40 16.94
C VAL A 246 -1.34 2.56 16.47
N ASP A 247 -1.47 2.98 15.22
CA ASP A 247 -0.67 4.09 14.69
C ASP A 247 -1.00 5.42 15.40
N ALA A 248 -2.27 5.68 15.71
CA ALA A 248 -2.68 6.89 16.44
C ALA A 248 -2.06 6.97 17.86
N MET A 249 -1.97 5.85 18.58
CA MET A 249 -1.38 5.81 19.92
C MET A 249 0.13 6.10 19.91
N ILE A 250 0.84 5.80 18.81
CA ILE A 250 2.28 6.06 18.69
C ILE A 250 2.53 7.49 18.20
N VAL A 251 1.76 7.97 17.23
CA VAL A 251 2.03 9.25 16.55
C VAL A 251 1.57 10.44 17.39
N ALA A 252 0.44 10.35 18.11
CA ALA A 252 -0.08 11.48 18.89
C ALA A 252 0.88 11.97 20.00
N PRO A 253 1.52 11.10 20.81
CA PRO A 253 2.54 11.53 21.77
C PRO A 253 3.75 12.20 21.12
N ILE A 254 4.21 11.71 19.97
CA ILE A 254 5.35 12.28 19.23
C ILE A 254 5.04 13.71 18.79
N ILE A 255 3.85 13.93 18.22
CA ILE A 255 3.38 15.27 17.83
C ILE A 255 3.25 16.17 19.07
N ALA A 256 2.70 15.66 20.18
CA ALA A 256 2.53 16.44 21.41
C ALA A 256 3.88 16.90 21.99
N VAL A 257 4.87 16.00 22.05
CA VAL A 257 6.24 16.34 22.50
C VAL A 257 6.87 17.38 21.56
N PHE A 258 6.69 17.23 20.25
CA PHE A 258 7.20 18.20 19.28
C PHE A 258 6.59 19.60 19.44
N LEU A 259 5.26 19.68 19.56
CA LEU A 259 4.56 20.95 19.78
C LEU A 259 4.99 21.59 21.11
N PHE A 260 5.22 20.78 22.15
CA PHE A 260 5.73 21.26 23.43
C PHE A 260 7.14 21.85 23.30
N ILE A 261 8.04 21.20 22.56
CA ILE A 261 9.39 21.72 22.28
C ILE A 261 9.31 23.06 21.52
N ILE A 262 8.47 23.15 20.48
CA ILE A 262 8.25 24.40 19.75
C ILE A 262 7.77 25.50 20.69
N LEU A 263 6.79 25.20 21.54
CA LEU A 263 6.23 26.19 22.48
C LEU A 263 7.30 26.71 23.46
N LEU A 264 8.17 25.83 23.97
CA LEU A 264 9.30 26.24 24.81
C LEU A 264 10.30 27.13 24.07
N LEU A 265 10.65 26.77 22.83
CA LEU A 265 11.56 27.55 21.99
C LEU A 265 10.99 28.93 21.66
N VAL A 266 9.72 29.01 21.26
CA VAL A 266 9.02 30.26 20.97
C VAL A 266 8.91 31.12 22.23
N SER A 267 8.54 30.54 23.38
CA SER A 267 8.49 31.28 24.64
C SER A 267 9.87 31.82 25.03
N ALA A 268 10.96 31.08 24.79
CA ALA A 268 12.31 31.54 25.08
C ALA A 268 12.72 32.72 24.19
N VAL A 269 12.39 32.68 22.90
CA VAL A 269 12.62 33.79 21.95
C VAL A 269 11.79 35.01 22.34
N TYR A 270 10.50 34.84 22.63
CA TYR A 270 9.62 35.93 23.03
C TYR A 270 10.10 36.66 24.29
N ARG A 271 10.52 35.90 25.31
CA ARG A 271 11.10 36.48 26.54
C ARG A 271 12.38 37.27 26.29
N ARG A 272 13.16 36.95 25.26
CA ARG A 272 14.36 37.70 24.87
C ARG A 272 14.04 38.96 24.09
N LEU A 273 13.03 38.94 23.22
CA LEU A 273 12.60 40.10 22.45
C LEU A 273 11.96 41.19 23.34
N ARG A 274 11.36 40.79 24.47
CA ARG A 274 10.76 41.71 25.44
C ARG A 274 11.77 42.30 26.45
N LYS A 275 13.04 41.85 26.46
CA LYS A 275 14.12 42.32 27.34
C LYS A 275 15.14 43.18 26.58
#